data_AF-A0A7S4PFG5-F1
#
_entry.id   AF-A0A7S4PFG5-F1
#
_cell.length_a   1.000
_cell.length_b   1.000
_cell.length_c   1.000
_cell.angle_alpha   90.00
_cell.angle_beta   90.00
_cell.angle_gamma   90.00
#
_symmetry.space_group_name_H-M   'P 1'
#
loop_
_entity.id
_entity.type
_entity.pdbx_description
1 polymer ?
#
loop_
_entity_poly.entity_id
_entity_poly.type
_entity_poly.pdbx_seq_one_letter_code
_entity_poly.pdbx_strand_id
1 'polypeptide(L)'
;MEDEWTLAKVVSPDGSKEYVDADKQKNLNLLKDYVNKTCRITLIDGRVVSGLLICFDYQGNVLVNNASEESTKMSSSGSETKETRSLGMIMVKPQHLVKFEVGQLSDSPSLCDDSVCL
;
A
#
# COMPACT_ATOMS: atom_id res chain seq x y z
N MET A 1 -5.02 14.20 -11.76
CA MET A 1 -3.69 13.59 -11.86
C MET A 1 -3.93 12.11 -11.68
N GLU A 2 -3.59 11.27 -12.65
CA GLU A 2 -3.63 9.83 -12.44
C GLU A 2 -2.42 9.49 -11.59
N ASP A 3 -2.64 9.01 -10.36
CA ASP A 3 -1.55 8.63 -9.46
C ASP A 3 -0.76 7.49 -10.12
N GLU A 4 0.51 7.75 -10.44
CA GLU A 4 1.35 6.78 -11.15
C GLU A 4 1.94 5.78 -10.13
N TRP A 5 1.34 4.59 -10.07
CA TRP A 5 1.76 3.52 -9.16
C TRP A 5 2.72 2.55 -9.86
N THR A 6 3.86 2.27 -9.24
CA THR A 6 4.80 1.23 -9.71
C THR A 6 4.50 -0.10 -9.03
N LEU A 7 4.29 -1.16 -9.80
CA LEU A 7 4.13 -2.51 -9.27
C LEU A 7 5.45 -3.00 -8.66
N ALA A 8 5.42 -3.32 -7.37
CA ALA A 8 6.60 -3.71 -6.62
C ALA A 8 6.59 -5.18 -6.17
N LYS A 9 5.41 -5.79 -6.02
CA LYS A 9 5.29 -7.23 -5.74
C LYS A 9 3.87 -7.73 -6.01
N VAL A 10 3.75 -8.97 -6.50
CA VAL A 10 2.50 -9.73 -6.52
C VAL A 10 2.66 -10.97 -5.65
N VAL A 11 1.62 -11.32 -4.92
CA VAL A 11 1.54 -12.57 -4.16
C VAL A 11 0.32 -13.33 -4.65
N SER A 12 0.58 -14.50 -5.20
CA SER A 12 -0.45 -15.41 -5.69
C SER A 12 -1.21 -16.05 -4.53
N PRO A 13 -2.45 -16.52 -4.75
CA PRO A 13 -3.25 -17.17 -3.70
C PRO A 13 -2.62 -18.43 -3.09
N ASP A 14 -1.69 -19.08 -3.79
CA ASP A 14 -0.90 -20.22 -3.30
C ASP A 14 0.28 -19.80 -2.40
N GLY A 15 0.45 -18.49 -2.16
CA GLY A 15 1.53 -17.90 -1.38
C GLY A 15 2.85 -17.75 -2.14
N SER A 16 2.89 -18.11 -3.43
CA SER A 16 4.05 -17.83 -4.28
C SER A 16 4.23 -16.32 -4.45
N LYS A 17 5.48 -15.88 -4.37
CA LYS A 17 5.86 -14.46 -4.42
C LYS A 17 6.50 -14.19 -5.77
N GLU A 18 5.91 -13.30 -6.55
CA GLU A 18 6.51 -12.79 -7.78
C GLU A 18 7.07 -11.39 -7.52
N TYR A 19 8.39 -11.28 -7.66
CA TYR A 19 9.13 -10.03 -7.54
C TYR A 19 9.33 -9.39 -8.91
N VAL A 20 9.63 -8.10 -8.93
CA VAL A 20 9.75 -7.32 -10.18
C VAL A 20 10.90 -7.81 -11.07
N ASP A 21 12.01 -8.23 -10.47
CA ASP A 21 13.18 -8.72 -11.20
C ASP A 21 13.56 -10.16 -10.76
N ALA A 22 14.17 -10.95 -11.64
CA ALA A 22 14.70 -12.26 -11.29
C ALA A 22 15.96 -12.15 -10.41
N ASP A 23 16.68 -11.04 -10.49
CA ASP A 23 17.84 -10.74 -9.67
C ASP A 23 17.43 -10.26 -8.28
N LYS A 24 17.78 -11.07 -7.27
CA LYS A 24 17.56 -10.76 -5.85
C LYS A 24 18.19 -9.42 -5.43
N GLN A 25 19.38 -9.08 -5.91
CA GLN A 25 20.08 -7.88 -5.48
C GLN A 25 19.37 -6.60 -5.98
N LYS A 26 18.81 -6.64 -7.19
CA LYS A 26 18.00 -5.54 -7.71
C LYS A 26 16.72 -5.35 -6.91
N ASN A 27 16.02 -6.43 -6.58
CA ASN A 27 14.84 -6.35 -5.71
C ASN A 27 15.17 -5.77 -4.33
N LEU A 28 16.31 -6.14 -3.74
CA LEU A 28 16.75 -5.55 -2.46
C LEU A 28 17.01 -4.05 -2.57
N ASN A 29 17.59 -3.58 -3.67
CA ASN A 29 17.79 -2.15 -3.90
C ASN A 29 16.46 -1.42 -4.06
N LEU A 30 15.53 -1.98 -4.85
CA LEU A 30 14.17 -1.44 -4.99
C LEU A 30 13.45 -1.33 -3.64
N LEU A 31 13.51 -2.37 -2.80
CA LEU A 31 12.88 -2.34 -1.48
C LEU A 31 13.45 -1.23 -0.59
N LYS A 32 14.76 -0.95 -0.67
CA LYS A 32 15.38 0.18 0.04
C LYS A 32 14.87 1.51 -0.49
N ASP A 33 14.73 1.63 -1.81
CA ASP A 33 14.24 2.83 -2.47
C ASP A 33 12.74 3.08 -2.24
N TYR A 34 11.98 2.07 -1.82
CA TYR A 34 10.56 2.19 -1.51
C TYR A 34 10.26 2.67 -0.10
N VAL A 35 11.20 2.50 0.84
CA VAL A 35 11.02 2.97 2.23
C VAL A 35 10.74 4.47 2.24
N ASN A 36 9.79 4.89 3.08
CA ASN A 36 9.29 6.25 3.18
C ASN A 36 8.61 6.79 1.92
N LYS A 37 8.17 5.92 1.00
CA LYS A 37 7.25 6.29 -0.07
C LYS A 37 5.84 5.84 0.25
N THR A 38 4.87 6.53 -0.32
CA THR A 38 3.48 6.11 -0.29
C THR A 38 3.36 4.77 -1.03
N CYS A 39 2.63 3.82 -0.44
CA CYS A 39 2.35 2.52 -1.02
C CYS A 39 0.85 2.24 -1.04
N ARG A 40 0.44 1.38 -1.97
CA ARG A 40 -0.91 0.84 -2.10
C ARG A 40 -0.86 -0.67 -2.09
N ILE A 41 -1.70 -1.28 -1.25
CA ILE A 41 -1.74 -2.71 -0.99
C ILE A 41 -3.15 -3.22 -1.26
N THR A 42 -3.29 -4.12 -2.21
CA THR A 42 -4.55 -4.85 -2.43
C THR A 42 -4.55 -6.10 -1.55
N LEU A 43 -5.57 -6.23 -0.73
CA LEU A 43 -5.78 -7.39 0.14
C LEU A 43 -6.56 -8.50 -0.58
N ILE A 44 -6.50 -9.72 -0.03
CA ILE A 44 -7.19 -10.90 -0.58
C ILE A 44 -8.71 -10.76 -0.66
N ASP A 45 -9.32 -9.93 0.18
CA ASP A 45 -10.76 -9.68 0.19
C ASP A 45 -11.15 -8.49 -0.70
N GLY A 46 -10.22 -7.98 -1.51
CA GLY A 46 -10.43 -6.90 -2.47
C GLY A 46 -10.31 -5.50 -1.88
N ARG A 47 -10.11 -5.36 -0.56
CA ARG A 47 -9.86 -4.06 0.06
C ARG A 47 -8.53 -3.49 -0.39
N VAL A 48 -8.45 -2.16 -0.43
CA VAL A 48 -7.22 -1.45 -0.77
C VAL A 48 -6.78 -0.62 0.42
N VAL A 49 -5.54 -0.84 0.86
CA VAL A 49 -4.92 -0.04 1.92
C VAL A 49 -3.80 0.80 1.31
N SER A 50 -3.85 2.11 1.56
CA SER A 50 -2.81 3.06 1.17
C SER A 50 -2.17 3.67 2.40
N GLY A 51 -0.89 4.04 2.34
CA GLY A 51 -0.18 4.69 3.45
C GLY A 51 1.32 4.80 3.20
N LEU A 52 2.09 5.19 4.22
CA LEU A 52 3.55 5.34 4.13
C LEU A 52 4.25 4.02 4.44
N LEU A 53 5.03 3.49 3.49
CA LEU A 53 5.83 2.29 3.73
C LEU A 53 6.96 2.59 4.73
N ILE A 54 6.96 1.87 5.86
CA ILE A 54 8.03 1.98 6.87
C ILE A 54 9.10 0.93 6.65
N CYS A 55 8.70 -0.34 6.51
CA CYS A 55 9.66 -1.41 6.24
C CYS A 55 8.99 -2.68 5.71
N PHE A 56 9.87 -3.54 5.19
CA PHE A 56 9.61 -4.96 4.99
C PHE A 56 10.50 -5.75 5.96
N ASP A 57 9.96 -6.83 6.52
CA ASP A 57 10.78 -7.80 7.24
C ASP A 57 11.20 -8.97 6.34
N TYR A 58 12.04 -9.84 6.89
CA TYR A 58 12.56 -11.02 6.18
C TYR A 58 11.46 -12.06 5.86
N GLN A 59 10.34 -12.06 6.59
CA GLN A 59 9.19 -12.93 6.32
C GLN A 59 8.33 -12.36 5.17
N GLY A 60 8.52 -11.09 4.84
CA GLY A 60 7.75 -10.33 3.87
C GLY A 60 6.51 -9.69 4.46
N ASN A 61 6.44 -9.55 5.79
CA ASN A 61 5.45 -8.68 6.42
C ASN A 61 5.77 -7.22 6.05
N VAL A 62 4.73 -6.40 5.92
CA VAL A 62 4.83 -4.99 5.54
C VAL A 62 4.32 -4.13 6.68
N LEU A 63 5.11 -3.15 7.12
CA LEU A 63 4.66 -2.11 8.05
C LEU A 63 4.30 -0.84 7.28
N VAL A 64 3.08 -0.36 7.51
CA VAL A 64 2.54 0.84 6.87
C VAL A 64 2.09 1.82 7.95
N ASN A 65 2.59 3.05 7.91
CA ASN A 65 2.16 4.14 8.78
C ASN A 65 1.11 5.03 8.07
N ASN A 66 0.32 5.77 8.83
CA ASN A 66 -0.76 6.63 8.32
C ASN A 66 -1.64 5.89 7.29
N ALA A 67 -1.92 4.62 7.57
CA ALA A 67 -2.67 3.75 6.68
C ALA A 67 -4.15 4.15 6.66
N SER A 68 -4.73 4.09 5.48
CA SER A 68 -6.16 4.26 5.24
C SER A 68 -6.67 3.17 4.32
N GLU A 69 -7.83 2.63 4.63
CA GLU A 69 -8.53 1.64 3.81
C GLU A 69 -9.58 2.33 2.94
N GLU A 70 -9.60 2.03 1.64
CA GLU A 70 -10.68 2.39 0.74
C GLU A 70 -11.67 1.22 0.61
N SER A 71 -12.95 1.51 0.82
CA SER A 71 -14.04 0.59 0.57
C SER A 71 -15.04 1.22 -0.40
N THR A 72 -15.45 0.45 -1.42
CA THR A 72 -16.51 0.85 -2.33
C THR A 72 -17.82 0.28 -1.82
N LYS A 73 -18.76 1.13 -1.43
CA LYS A 73 -20.13 0.71 -1.11
C LYS A 73 -21.06 1.05 -2.25
N MET A 74 -21.88 0.08 -2.63
CA MET A 74 -22.97 0.30 -3.57
C MET A 74 -24.16 0.88 -2.80
N SER A 75 -24.52 2.12 -3.10
CA SER A 75 -25.71 2.74 -2.51
C SER A 75 -26.98 2.06 -3.05
N SER A 76 -28.09 2.22 -2.33
CA SER A 76 -29.40 1.72 -2.76
C SER A 76 -29.90 2.35 -4.07
N SER A 77 -29.29 3.45 -4.54
CA SER A 77 -29.57 4.08 -5.83
C SER A 77 -28.66 3.58 -6.97
N GLY A 78 -27.82 2.57 -6.71
CA GLY A 78 -26.88 2.02 -7.70
C GLY A 78 -25.64 2.88 -7.95
N SER A 79 -25.40 3.89 -7.12
CA SER A 79 -24.19 4.73 -7.18
C SER A 79 -23.09 4.18 -6.28
N GLU A 80 -21.86 4.07 -6.79
CA GLU A 80 -20.70 3.68 -6.01
C GLU A 80 -20.20 4.87 -5.18
N THR A 81 -20.16 4.69 -3.86
CA THR A 81 -19.55 5.66 -2.95
C THR A 81 -18.25 5.09 -2.42
N LYS A 82 -17.14 5.81 -2.63
CA LYS A 82 -15.87 5.50 -1.99
C LYS A 82 -15.86 6.04 -0.58
N GLU A 83 -15.71 5.17 0.40
CA GLU A 83 -15.49 5.53 1.80
C GLU A 83 -14.04 5.22 2.19
N THR A 84 -13.38 6.20 2.79
CA THR A 84 -12.02 6.06 3.34
C THR A 84 -12.07 5.94 4.86
N ARG A 85 -11.42 4.91 5.42
CA ARG A 85 -11.30 4.70 6.86
C ARG A 85 -9.84 4.78 7.28
N SER A 86 -9.51 5.69 8.20
CA SER A 86 -8.18 5.74 8.81
C SER A 86 -7.94 4.53 9.72
N LEU A 87 -6.77 3.89 9.57
CA LEU A 87 -6.32 2.73 10.34
C LEU A 87 -5.12 3.04 11.25
N GLY A 88 -4.37 4.12 10.98
CA GLY A 88 -3.15 4.46 11.72
C GLY A 88 -1.94 3.63 11.26
N MET A 89 -1.20 3.04 12.19
CA MET A 89 -0.07 2.15 11.86
C MET A 89 -0.53 0.69 11.85
N ILE A 90 -0.26 -0.03 10.76
CA ILE A 90 -0.67 -1.43 10.59
C ILE A 90 0.47 -2.33 10.12
N MET A 91 0.30 -3.64 10.36
CA MET A 91 1.12 -4.70 9.77
C MET A 91 0.27 -5.54 8.80
N VAL A 92 0.71 -5.67 7.56
CA VAL A 92 0.11 -6.56 6.57
C VAL A 92 0.91 -7.85 6.47
N LYS A 93 0.24 -8.99 6.66
CA LYS A 93 0.83 -10.32 6.50
C LYS A 93 0.91 -10.71 5.02
N PRO A 94 1.96 -11.43 4.57
CA PRO A 94 2.11 -11.86 3.19
C PRO A 94 0.89 -12.60 2.64
N GLN A 95 0.26 -13.45 3.46
CA GLN A 95 -0.89 -14.28 3.07
C GLN A 95 -2.18 -13.48 2.80
N HIS A 96 -2.23 -12.21 3.24
CA HIS A 96 -3.35 -11.32 2.97
C HIS A 96 -3.03 -10.32 1.87
N LEU A 97 -1.77 -10.22 1.44
CA LEU A 97 -1.33 -9.31 0.39
C LEU A 97 -1.53 -10.00 -0.95
N VAL A 98 -2.14 -9.31 -1.91
CA VAL A 98 -2.25 -9.76 -3.31
C VAL A 98 -1.35 -8.93 -4.21
N LYS A 99 -1.36 -7.61 -4.01
CA LYS A 99 -0.62 -6.66 -4.83
C LYS A 99 0.00 -5.60 -3.94
N PHE A 100 1.25 -5.24 -4.22
CA PHE A 100 1.96 -4.15 -3.56
C PHE A 100 2.49 -3.19 -4.61
N GLU A 101 2.11 -1.93 -4.49
CA GLU A 101 2.46 -0.86 -5.41
C GLU A 101 3.04 0.32 -4.62
N VAL A 102 3.94 1.08 -5.25
CA VAL A 102 4.61 2.23 -4.65
C VAL A 102 4.36 3.46 -5.51
N GLY A 103 3.92 4.54 -4.90
CA GLY A 103 3.71 5.83 -5.56
C GLY A 103 5.04 6.45 -5.97
N GLN A 104 5.03 7.23 -7.05
CA GLN A 104 6.18 8.01 -7.44
C GLN A 104 6.38 9.21 -6.49
N LEU A 105 7.61 9.74 -6.42
CA LEU A 105 8.06 10.76 -5.46
C LEU A 105 7.27 12.08 -5.43
N SER A 106 6.28 12.29 -6.30
CA SER A 106 5.34 13.41 -6.23
C SER A 106 4.38 13.32 -5.04
N ASP A 107 4.21 12.12 -4.46
CA ASP A 107 3.29 11.87 -3.37
C ASP A 107 4.02 11.97 -2.02
N SER A 108 4.67 13.11 -1.75
CA SER A 108 4.98 13.44 -0.36
C SER A 108 3.64 13.60 0.36
N PRO A 109 3.24 12.73 1.31
CA PRO A 109 2.10 13.05 2.13
C PRO A 109 2.44 14.38 2.79
N SER A 110 1.56 15.37 2.64
CA SER A 110 1.69 16.66 3.30
C SER A 110 1.81 16.41 4.80
N LEU A 111 3.04 16.38 5.31
CA LEU A 111 3.36 16.30 6.73
C LEU A 111 3.11 17.67 7.36
N CYS A 112 1.87 18.15 7.30
CA CYS A 112 1.26 19.17 8.14
C CYS A 112 -0.10 19.56 7.54
N ASP A 113 -1.19 19.13 8.18
CA ASP A 113 -2.30 20.06 8.34
C ASP A 113 -2.32 20.40 9.83
N ASP A 114 -1.43 21.32 10.22
CA ASP A 114 -1.36 21.92 11.56
C ASP A 114 -2.54 22.88 11.81
N SER A 115 -3.73 22.58 11.28
CA SER A 115 -4.90 23.48 11.35
C SER A 115 -5.92 23.12 12.42
N VAL A 116 -5.63 22.18 13.33
CA VAL A 116 -6.53 21.89 14.48
C VAL A 116 -5.74 21.76 15.79
N CYS A 117 -5.02 22.84 16.14
CA CYS A 117 -4.54 23.08 17.49
C CYS A 117 -4.77 24.55 17.86
N LEU A 118 -6.02 25.00 17.93
CA LEU A 118 -6.47 26.18 18.69
C LEU A 118 -7.88 25.95 19.24
#